data_AF-A0A0E3ZG59-F1
#
_entry.id   AF-A0A0E3ZG59-F1
#
_cell.length_a   1.000
_cell.length_b   1.000
_cell.length_c   1.000
_cell.angle_alpha   90.00
_cell.angle_beta   90.00
_cell.angle_gamma   90.00
#
_symmetry.space_group_name_H-M   'P 1'
#
loop_
_entity.id
_entity.type
_entity.pdbx_description
1 polymer ?
#
loop_
_entity_poly.entity_id
_entity_poly.type
_entity_poly.pdbx_seq_one_letter_code
_entity_poly.pdbx_strand_id
1 'polypeptide(L)'
;MRQFASLLVLGLAMGACETVAEVEPKQEEQDTPAVVYTIKKGSHYSDKNGLKQVTTSSLKFEVTFDNSAVYTTVVANNQADINKLYGLSDCNSSHHVNSARFGWRWYNNRLELLAYTYLNKQWDYKLLGSVPIGEAVVCELRMEDGKYVFVLNGNEVEMPRACQGAGAGYQLYPYFGGDETAPRDITITIKELN
;
A
#
# COMPACT_ATOMS: atom_id res chain seq x y z
N MET A 1 27.34 11.45 85.96
CA MET A 1 26.66 12.74 86.20
C MET A 1 26.86 13.58 84.94
N ARG A 2 25.78 14.07 84.31
CA ARG A 2 25.71 15.02 83.16
C ARG A 2 26.16 14.47 81.79
N GLN A 3 25.27 14.15 80.86
CA GLN A 3 24.31 14.95 80.06
C GLN A 3 24.91 15.49 78.74
N PHE A 4 24.32 14.99 77.64
CA PHE A 4 23.94 15.63 76.36
C PHE A 4 24.78 16.77 75.75
N ALA A 5 25.17 16.61 74.48
CA ALA A 5 24.58 17.40 73.38
C ALA A 5 25.03 16.87 72.00
N SER A 6 24.03 16.59 71.16
CA SER A 6 24.10 16.25 69.74
C SER A 6 24.63 17.41 68.90
N LEU A 7 25.29 17.11 67.77
CA LEU A 7 24.98 17.76 66.49
C LEU A 7 25.51 16.90 65.33
N LEU A 8 24.56 16.15 64.75
CA LEU A 8 24.73 15.38 63.52
C LEU A 8 24.46 16.34 62.36
N VAL A 9 25.46 16.64 61.54
CA VAL A 9 25.27 17.37 60.27
C VAL A 9 25.09 16.32 59.18
N LEU A 10 23.83 16.11 58.80
CA LEU A 10 23.44 15.24 57.69
C LEU A 10 23.57 16.02 56.39
N GLY A 11 24.63 15.77 55.62
CA GLY A 11 24.79 16.30 54.27
C GLY A 11 23.89 15.53 53.29
N LEU A 12 22.80 16.15 52.85
CA LEU A 12 22.03 15.66 51.70
C LEU A 12 22.82 15.93 50.41
N ALA A 13 23.39 14.88 49.82
CA ALA A 13 23.80 14.89 48.43
C ALA A 13 22.59 14.51 47.57
N MET A 14 21.93 15.50 46.96
CA MET A 14 20.96 15.25 45.90
C MET A 14 21.71 14.84 44.64
N GLY A 15 21.75 13.54 44.35
CA GLY A 15 22.11 13.04 43.02
C GLY A 15 20.98 13.36 42.06
N ALA A 16 21.18 14.35 41.19
CA ALA A 16 20.32 14.59 40.06
C ALA A 16 20.40 13.39 39.10
N CYS A 17 19.34 12.61 39.02
CA CYS A 17 19.16 11.64 37.96
C CYS A 17 18.64 12.42 36.73
N GLU A 18 19.55 12.87 35.87
CA GLU A 18 19.16 13.33 34.54
C GLU A 18 18.78 12.09 33.73
N THR A 19 17.48 11.89 33.53
CA THR A 19 17.00 10.97 32.51
C THR A 19 17.35 11.56 31.15
N VAL A 20 18.43 11.06 30.56
CA VAL A 20 18.75 11.32 29.14
C VAL A 20 17.65 10.64 28.34
N ALA A 21 16.72 11.44 27.82
CA ALA A 21 15.79 10.97 26.80
C ALA A 21 16.62 10.67 25.55
N GLU A 22 16.81 9.39 25.26
CA GLU A 22 17.35 8.93 23.99
C GLU A 22 16.36 9.36 22.90
N VAL A 23 16.71 10.43 22.18
CA VAL A 23 15.95 10.88 21.02
C VAL A 23 16.23 9.87 19.92
N GLU A 24 15.29 8.96 19.69
CA GLU A 24 15.34 8.07 18.52
C GLU A 24 15.57 8.90 17.26
N PRO A 25 16.56 8.56 16.41
CA PRO A 25 16.82 9.32 15.20
C PRO A 25 15.60 9.20 14.28
N LYS A 26 14.99 10.35 13.97
CA LYS A 26 13.95 10.49 12.96
C LYS A 26 14.50 9.91 11.65
N GLN A 27 13.97 8.77 11.21
CA GLN A 27 14.32 8.18 9.92
C GLN A 27 14.08 9.24 8.82
N GLU A 28 15.13 9.58 8.08
CA GLU A 28 15.02 10.42 6.90
C GLU A 28 14.20 9.66 5.85
N GLU A 29 12.98 10.13 5.57
CA GLU A 29 12.16 9.64 4.45
C GLU A 29 12.95 9.84 3.15
N GLN A 30 13.43 8.75 2.54
CA GLN A 30 13.98 8.80 1.19
C GLN A 30 12.87 9.26 0.23
N ASP A 31 13.04 10.46 -0.35
CA ASP A 31 12.10 11.03 -1.31
C ASP A 31 12.17 10.28 -2.65
N THR A 32 11.42 9.18 -2.75
CA THR A 32 11.23 8.45 -4.00
C THR A 32 10.41 9.31 -4.97
N PRO A 33 10.87 9.55 -6.20
CA PRO A 33 10.14 10.40 -7.13
C PRO A 33 8.82 9.75 -7.55
N ALA A 34 7.79 10.58 -7.73
CA ALA A 34 6.51 10.12 -8.27
C ALA A 34 6.68 9.68 -9.74
N VAL A 35 6.06 8.55 -10.08
CA VAL A 35 6.08 7.96 -11.42
C VAL A 35 4.69 8.03 -12.02
N VAL A 36 4.59 8.57 -13.23
CA VAL A 36 3.36 8.64 -14.01
C VAL A 36 3.26 7.41 -14.91
N TYR A 37 2.25 6.58 -14.70
CA TYR A 37 1.91 5.43 -15.54
C TYR A 37 0.81 5.81 -16.52
N THR A 38 0.99 5.46 -17.80
CA THR A 38 -0.03 5.69 -18.83
C THR A 38 -0.49 4.38 -19.43
N ILE A 39 -1.78 4.07 -19.30
CA ILE A 39 -2.44 2.99 -20.06
C ILE A 39 -3.01 3.64 -21.32
N LYS A 40 -2.47 3.29 -22.47
CA LYS A 40 -2.92 3.87 -23.75
C LYS A 40 -4.31 3.38 -24.14
N LYS A 41 -5.07 4.22 -24.83
CA LYS A 41 -6.32 3.82 -25.46
C LYS A 41 -6.11 2.54 -26.29
N GLY A 42 -7.01 1.58 -26.15
CA GLY A 42 -6.92 0.29 -26.83
C GLY A 42 -5.87 -0.66 -26.26
N SER A 43 -5.25 -0.33 -25.11
CA SER A 43 -4.29 -1.18 -24.42
C SER A 43 -4.84 -1.64 -23.07
N HIS A 44 -4.29 -2.74 -22.57
CA HIS A 44 -4.48 -3.17 -21.20
C HIS A 44 -3.35 -2.74 -20.28
N TYR A 45 -2.09 -2.80 -20.74
CA TYR A 45 -0.92 -2.54 -19.90
C TYR A 45 -0.54 -1.05 -19.87
N SER A 46 0.01 -0.61 -18.74
CA SER A 46 0.73 0.67 -18.68
C SER A 46 2.04 0.64 -19.47
N ASP A 47 2.47 1.82 -19.91
CA ASP A 47 3.74 2.08 -20.59
C ASP A 47 4.97 1.65 -19.78
N LYS A 48 4.88 1.72 -18.44
CA LYS A 48 5.91 1.27 -17.51
C LYS A 48 5.43 0.00 -16.82
N ASN A 49 5.97 -1.15 -17.21
CA ASN A 49 5.56 -2.46 -16.70
C ASN A 49 6.72 -3.49 -16.66
N GLY A 50 7.96 -3.00 -16.61
CA GLY A 50 9.15 -3.86 -16.64
C GLY A 50 9.25 -4.79 -15.43
N LEU A 51 9.71 -6.02 -15.66
CA LEU A 51 9.89 -7.01 -14.60
C LEU A 51 10.87 -6.49 -13.54
N LYS A 52 10.41 -6.36 -12.31
CA LYS A 52 11.20 -5.96 -11.14
C LYS A 52 10.99 -6.99 -10.04
N GLN A 53 12.03 -7.75 -9.68
CA GLN A 53 11.96 -8.67 -8.54
C GLN A 53 11.83 -7.88 -7.24
N VAL A 54 11.03 -8.38 -6.31
CA VAL A 54 10.73 -7.73 -5.04
C VAL A 54 10.75 -8.78 -3.94
N THR A 55 11.40 -8.45 -2.83
CA THR A 55 11.26 -9.15 -1.56
C THR A 55 11.03 -8.10 -0.48
N THR A 56 9.86 -8.10 0.15
CA THR A 56 9.47 -7.04 1.10
C THR A 56 8.37 -7.49 2.05
N SER A 57 8.30 -6.92 3.25
CA SER A 57 7.19 -7.12 4.20
C SER A 57 6.03 -6.16 3.96
N SER A 58 6.23 -5.06 3.23
CA SER A 58 5.18 -4.12 2.87
C SER A 58 5.46 -3.37 1.56
N LEU A 59 4.40 -2.87 0.93
CA LEU A 59 4.43 -1.88 -0.14
C LEU A 59 3.59 -0.70 0.29
N LYS A 60 4.20 0.46 0.52
CA LYS A 60 3.49 1.68 0.88
C LYS A 60 3.69 2.73 -0.21
N PHE A 61 2.61 3.36 -0.64
CA PHE A 61 2.65 4.32 -1.75
C PHE A 61 1.49 5.31 -1.70
N GLU A 62 1.71 6.50 -2.25
CA GLU A 62 0.63 7.40 -2.65
C GLU A 62 0.20 7.08 -4.08
N VAL A 63 -1.11 7.18 -4.33
CA VAL A 63 -1.66 7.14 -5.69
C VAL A 63 -2.53 8.36 -5.94
N THR A 64 -2.42 8.95 -7.13
CA THR A 64 -3.30 10.02 -7.62
C THR A 64 -3.86 9.62 -8.97
N PHE A 65 -5.18 9.67 -9.09
CA PHE A 65 -5.90 9.49 -10.34
C PHE A 65 -6.36 10.84 -10.86
N ASP A 66 -6.17 11.12 -12.14
CA ASP A 66 -6.77 12.30 -12.78
C ASP A 66 -8.11 11.96 -13.45
N ASN A 67 -8.72 12.95 -14.12
CA ASN A 67 -10.01 12.79 -14.78
C ASN A 67 -10.04 11.72 -15.89
N SER A 68 -8.89 11.24 -16.36
CA SER A 68 -8.83 10.13 -17.32
C SER A 68 -9.36 8.82 -16.74
N ALA A 69 -9.33 8.65 -15.41
CA ALA A 69 -9.87 7.50 -14.70
C ALA A 69 -11.42 7.51 -14.65
N VAL A 70 -12.09 8.57 -15.09
CA VAL A 70 -13.55 8.63 -15.26
C VAL A 70 -13.91 8.11 -16.65
N TYR A 71 -14.35 6.85 -16.74
CA TYR A 71 -14.62 6.17 -18.01
C TYR A 71 -15.96 5.45 -18.03
N THR A 72 -16.43 5.13 -19.24
CA THR A 72 -17.56 4.24 -19.48
C THR A 72 -17.09 3.09 -20.36
N THR A 73 -17.44 1.86 -20.01
CA THR A 73 -17.16 0.67 -20.83
C THR A 73 -18.14 0.57 -22.00
N VAL A 74 -17.76 -0.17 -23.04
CA VAL A 74 -18.64 -0.42 -24.19
C VAL A 74 -19.77 -1.34 -23.77
N VAL A 75 -19.46 -2.41 -23.02
CA VAL A 75 -20.46 -3.31 -22.45
C VAL A 75 -20.76 -2.85 -21.02
N ALA A 76 -22.02 -2.51 -20.74
CA ALA A 76 -22.42 -1.94 -19.45
C ALA A 76 -22.06 -2.83 -18.25
N ASN A 77 -22.14 -4.16 -18.40
CA ASN A 77 -21.79 -5.10 -17.33
C ASN A 77 -20.29 -5.05 -16.97
N ASN A 78 -19.43 -4.75 -17.94
CA ASN A 78 -17.99 -4.67 -17.72
C ASN A 78 -17.58 -3.41 -16.94
N GLN A 79 -18.50 -2.47 -16.68
CA GLN A 79 -18.23 -1.33 -15.81
C GLN A 79 -17.89 -1.78 -14.37
N ALA A 80 -18.37 -2.95 -13.97
CA ALA A 80 -18.05 -3.55 -12.68
C ALA A 80 -16.68 -4.25 -12.65
N ASP A 81 -16.03 -4.44 -13.81
CA ASP A 81 -14.72 -5.09 -13.90
C ASP A 81 -13.67 -4.30 -13.10
N ILE A 82 -12.75 -5.05 -12.50
CA ILE A 82 -11.71 -4.50 -11.65
C ILE A 82 -10.43 -4.39 -12.47
N ASN A 83 -10.04 -3.15 -12.75
CA ASN A 83 -8.72 -2.82 -13.25
C ASN A 83 -7.70 -3.07 -12.14
N LYS A 84 -6.45 -3.32 -12.51
CA LYS A 84 -5.39 -3.64 -11.56
C LYS A 84 -4.50 -2.41 -11.40
N LEU A 85 -4.06 -2.15 -10.16
CA LEU A 85 -3.21 -1.00 -9.80
C LEU A 85 -1.81 -1.52 -9.46
N TYR A 86 -1.42 -1.48 -8.20
CA TYR A 86 -0.06 -1.73 -7.73
C TYR A 86 -0.06 -2.88 -6.73
N GLY A 87 1.00 -3.68 -6.75
CA GLY A 87 1.16 -4.81 -5.85
C GLY A 87 2.28 -5.72 -6.31
N LEU A 88 2.17 -7.01 -5.99
CA LEU A 88 3.19 -8.00 -6.30
C LEU A 88 2.60 -9.39 -6.59
N SER A 89 3.32 -10.17 -7.39
CA SER A 89 3.23 -11.62 -7.30
C SER A 89 3.88 -12.05 -5.99
N ASP A 90 3.41 -13.15 -5.41
CA ASP A 90 3.92 -13.60 -4.11
C ASP A 90 4.11 -15.12 -4.07
N CYS A 91 4.68 -15.62 -2.97
CA CYS A 91 4.97 -17.01 -2.70
C CYS A 91 5.84 -17.65 -3.79
N ASN A 92 6.74 -16.86 -4.41
CA ASN A 92 7.60 -17.26 -5.52
C ASN A 92 6.84 -17.99 -6.65
N SER A 93 5.60 -17.59 -6.91
CA SER A 93 4.76 -18.16 -7.96
C SER A 93 4.27 -17.09 -8.94
N SER A 94 3.63 -17.53 -10.03
CA SER A 94 3.00 -16.61 -10.99
C SER A 94 1.90 -15.79 -10.32
N HIS A 95 1.67 -14.55 -10.76
CA HIS A 95 0.64 -13.69 -10.18
C HIS A 95 -0.80 -14.23 -10.35
N HIS A 96 -1.04 -15.13 -11.31
CA HIS A 96 -2.31 -15.88 -11.42
C HIS A 96 -2.38 -17.11 -10.51
N VAL A 97 -1.35 -17.39 -9.72
CA VAL A 97 -1.33 -18.42 -8.68
C VAL A 97 -1.44 -17.73 -7.32
N ASN A 98 -0.47 -16.88 -6.97
CA ASN A 98 -0.50 -16.08 -5.74
C ASN A 98 -0.10 -14.64 -6.06
N SER A 99 -0.99 -13.69 -5.76
CA SER A 99 -0.68 -12.26 -5.84
C SER A 99 -1.59 -11.45 -4.94
N ALA A 100 -1.12 -10.25 -4.60
CA ALA A 100 -1.91 -9.23 -3.95
C ALA A 100 -1.69 -7.90 -4.69
N ARG A 101 -2.78 -7.24 -5.06
CA ARG A 101 -2.79 -5.95 -5.76
C ARG A 101 -3.93 -5.10 -5.23
N PHE A 102 -3.72 -3.79 -5.23
CA PHE A 102 -4.86 -2.89 -5.26
C PHE A 102 -5.53 -3.03 -6.63
N GLY A 103 -6.86 -3.11 -6.64
CA GLY A 103 -7.70 -2.96 -7.81
C GLY A 103 -8.34 -1.57 -7.83
N TRP A 104 -8.79 -1.13 -8.99
CA TRP A 104 -9.49 0.14 -9.16
C TRP A 104 -10.59 0.04 -10.21
N ARG A 105 -11.62 0.88 -10.12
CA ARG A 105 -12.65 1.04 -11.16
C ARG A 105 -13.41 2.35 -10.99
N TRP A 106 -13.89 2.91 -12.10
CA TRP A 106 -14.95 3.91 -12.05
C TRP A 106 -16.29 3.19 -12.00
N TYR A 107 -17.02 3.29 -10.90
CA TYR A 107 -18.26 2.53 -10.73
C TYR A 107 -19.25 3.32 -9.88
N ASN A 108 -20.53 3.33 -10.26
CA ASN A 108 -21.57 4.08 -9.56
C ASN A 108 -21.18 5.55 -9.26
N ASN A 109 -20.63 6.21 -10.28
CA ASN A 109 -20.24 7.62 -10.26
C ASN A 109 -19.19 7.99 -9.19
N ARG A 110 -18.29 7.05 -8.88
CA ARG A 110 -17.16 7.25 -7.98
C ARG A 110 -15.98 6.38 -8.42
N LEU A 111 -14.77 6.78 -8.03
CA LEU A 111 -13.58 5.97 -8.18
C LEU A 111 -13.42 5.07 -6.95
N GLU A 112 -13.44 3.76 -7.14
CA GLU A 112 -13.29 2.77 -6.06
C GLU A 112 -11.90 2.15 -6.08
N LEU A 113 -11.34 1.89 -4.90
CA LEU A 113 -10.19 1.02 -4.70
C LEU A 113 -10.63 -0.29 -4.01
N LEU A 114 -9.99 -1.39 -4.40
CA LEU A 114 -10.33 -2.73 -3.95
C LEU A 114 -9.07 -3.50 -3.54
N ALA A 115 -9.18 -4.35 -2.52
CA ALA A 115 -8.22 -5.42 -2.31
C ALA A 115 -8.48 -6.50 -3.38
N TYR A 116 -7.47 -6.88 -4.15
CA TYR A 116 -7.57 -7.87 -5.23
C TYR A 116 -6.48 -8.93 -5.03
N THR A 117 -6.86 -10.20 -4.90
CA THR A 117 -5.91 -11.28 -4.64
C THR A 117 -6.12 -12.50 -5.51
N TYR A 118 -5.03 -13.21 -5.80
CA TYR A 118 -5.08 -14.62 -6.13
C TYR A 118 -4.52 -15.43 -4.95
N LEU A 119 -5.26 -16.47 -4.56
CA LEU A 119 -4.86 -17.48 -3.58
C LEU A 119 -4.95 -18.85 -4.24
N ASN A 120 -3.80 -19.48 -4.51
CA ASN A 120 -3.74 -20.78 -5.17
C ASN A 120 -4.63 -20.87 -6.44
N LYS A 121 -4.53 -19.84 -7.30
CA LYS A 121 -5.31 -19.65 -8.53
C LYS A 121 -6.78 -19.26 -8.35
N GLN A 122 -7.29 -19.23 -7.12
CA GLN A 122 -8.61 -18.69 -6.83
C GLN A 122 -8.52 -17.18 -6.67
N TRP A 123 -9.35 -16.46 -7.40
CA TRP A 123 -9.42 -15.02 -7.35
C TRP A 123 -10.47 -14.58 -6.33
N ASP A 124 -10.16 -13.52 -5.56
CA ASP A 124 -11.09 -12.87 -4.63
C ASP A 124 -10.82 -11.36 -4.56
N TYR A 125 -11.81 -10.59 -4.11
CA TYR A 125 -11.70 -9.15 -3.93
C TYR A 125 -12.62 -8.60 -2.85
N LYS A 126 -12.24 -7.46 -2.26
CA LYS A 126 -13.07 -6.69 -1.32
C LYS A 126 -12.97 -5.19 -1.60
N LEU A 127 -14.07 -4.47 -1.48
CA LEU A 127 -14.07 -3.01 -1.57
C LEU A 127 -13.30 -2.41 -0.37
N LEU A 128 -12.32 -1.55 -0.63
CA LEU A 128 -11.66 -0.76 0.41
C LEU A 128 -12.42 0.55 0.67
N GLY A 129 -12.81 1.22 -0.41
CA GLY A 129 -13.54 2.49 -0.35
C GLY A 129 -13.46 3.27 -1.65
N SER A 130 -14.02 4.47 -1.63
CA SER A 130 -13.92 5.43 -2.74
C SER A 130 -12.87 6.49 -2.47
N VAL A 131 -12.22 6.96 -3.53
CA VAL A 131 -11.17 7.98 -3.46
C VAL A 131 -11.50 9.16 -4.36
N PRO A 132 -11.09 10.39 -3.99
CA PRO A 132 -11.26 11.57 -4.83
C PRO A 132 -10.42 11.50 -6.12
N ILE A 133 -10.89 12.16 -7.16
CA ILE A 133 -10.10 12.43 -8.37
C ILE A 133 -9.24 13.67 -8.12
N GLY A 134 -7.97 13.61 -8.49
CA GLY A 134 -7.03 14.73 -8.42
C GLY A 134 -6.30 14.89 -7.09
N GLU A 135 -6.59 14.05 -6.09
CA GLU A 135 -5.91 14.08 -4.79
C GLU A 135 -5.11 12.79 -4.56
N ALA A 136 -3.99 12.93 -3.84
CA ALA A 136 -3.18 11.79 -3.43
C ALA A 136 -3.84 11.08 -2.24
N VAL A 137 -3.89 9.75 -2.32
CA VAL A 137 -4.31 8.90 -1.20
C VAL A 137 -3.22 7.89 -0.87
N VAL A 138 -3.08 7.56 0.41
CA VAL A 138 -2.05 6.63 0.89
C VAL A 138 -2.62 5.21 0.93
N CYS A 139 -1.90 4.32 0.28
CA CYS A 139 -2.16 2.88 0.22
C CYS A 139 -1.00 2.13 0.88
N GLU A 140 -1.32 1.06 1.60
CA GLU A 140 -0.32 0.12 2.10
C GLU A 140 -0.79 -1.32 1.87
N LEU A 141 0.10 -2.18 1.41
CA LEU A 141 -0.10 -3.62 1.38
C LEU A 141 0.96 -4.26 2.28
N ARG A 142 0.53 -4.88 3.38
CA ARG A 142 1.40 -5.63 4.28
C ARG A 142 1.31 -7.13 3.98
N MET A 143 2.47 -7.78 3.94
CA MET A 143 2.62 -9.23 3.85
C MET A 143 2.81 -9.77 5.26
N GLU A 144 1.71 -10.25 5.84
CA GLU A 144 1.70 -10.85 7.17
C GLU A 144 1.57 -12.38 7.05
N ASP A 145 1.74 -13.05 8.18
CA ASP A 145 1.68 -14.50 8.24
C ASP A 145 0.24 -14.99 8.00
N GLY A 146 0.03 -15.71 6.88
CA GLY A 146 -1.28 -16.24 6.48
C GLY A 146 -2.28 -15.22 5.94
N LYS A 147 -1.94 -13.92 5.90
CA LYS A 147 -2.80 -12.88 5.33
C LYS A 147 -2.04 -11.73 4.66
N TYR A 148 -2.71 -11.09 3.73
CA TYR A 148 -2.40 -9.74 3.27
C TYR A 148 -3.26 -8.75 4.03
N VAL A 149 -2.69 -7.60 4.42
CA VAL A 149 -3.46 -6.49 4.97
C VAL A 149 -3.36 -5.30 4.02
N PHE A 150 -4.48 -4.95 3.42
CA PHE A 150 -4.63 -3.77 2.58
C PHE A 150 -5.09 -2.61 3.44
N VAL A 151 -4.41 -1.47 3.34
CA VAL A 151 -4.74 -0.25 4.07
C VAL A 151 -5.03 0.87 3.08
N LEU A 152 -6.16 1.55 3.26
CA LEU A 152 -6.51 2.76 2.53
C LEU A 152 -6.85 3.87 3.53
N ASN A 153 -6.02 4.92 3.58
CA ASN A 153 -6.17 6.01 4.54
C ASN A 153 -6.36 5.52 6.00
N GLY A 154 -5.59 4.50 6.40
CA GLY A 154 -5.64 3.89 7.73
C GLY A 154 -6.75 2.85 7.95
N ASN A 155 -7.69 2.67 7.01
CA ASN A 155 -8.71 1.61 7.09
C ASN A 155 -8.16 0.30 6.54
N GLU A 156 -8.30 -0.78 7.29
CA GLU A 156 -7.70 -2.08 6.95
C GLU A 156 -8.72 -3.09 6.42
N VAL A 157 -8.30 -3.87 5.42
CA VAL A 157 -9.02 -5.03 4.88
C VAL A 157 -8.05 -6.19 4.76
N GLU A 158 -8.41 -7.32 5.36
CA GLU A 158 -7.61 -8.54 5.32
C GLU A 158 -8.06 -9.49 4.20
N MET A 159 -7.08 -10.08 3.51
CA MET A 159 -7.27 -11.13 2.51
C MET A 159 -6.38 -12.33 2.84
N PRO A 160 -6.80 -13.59 2.63
CA PRO A 160 -5.96 -14.75 2.93
C PRO A 160 -4.71 -14.82 2.04
N ARG A 161 -3.63 -15.38 2.59
CA ARG A 161 -2.33 -15.53 1.92
C ARG A 161 -1.79 -16.95 2.07
N ALA A 162 -1.19 -17.49 1.02
CA ALA A 162 -0.73 -18.89 0.99
C ALA A 162 0.63 -19.12 1.70
N CYS A 163 1.45 -18.08 1.85
CA CYS A 163 2.80 -18.16 2.38
C CYS A 163 2.99 -17.27 3.62
N GLN A 164 4.14 -17.43 4.26
CA GLN A 164 4.55 -16.76 5.51
C GLN A 164 5.77 -15.86 5.24
N GLY A 165 6.04 -14.93 6.16
CA GLY A 165 7.19 -14.03 6.08
C GLY A 165 7.06 -12.97 4.99
N ALA A 166 8.20 -12.39 4.57
CA ALA A 166 8.21 -11.37 3.53
C ALA A 166 7.58 -11.89 2.23
N GLY A 167 6.91 -10.99 1.50
CA GLY A 167 6.48 -11.26 0.15
C GLY A 167 7.68 -11.49 -0.77
N ALA A 168 7.57 -12.42 -1.71
CA ALA A 168 8.64 -12.77 -2.65
C ALA A 168 8.07 -13.05 -4.04
N GLY A 169 8.51 -12.26 -5.03
CA GLY A 169 8.06 -12.35 -6.40
C GLY A 169 8.48 -11.13 -7.21
N TYR A 170 7.56 -10.58 -8.00
CA TYR A 170 7.82 -9.39 -8.81
C TYR A 170 6.70 -8.37 -8.71
N GLN A 171 7.08 -7.10 -8.92
CA GLN A 171 6.18 -5.96 -8.92
C GLN A 171 5.12 -6.09 -10.02
N LEU A 172 3.88 -5.71 -9.69
CA LEU A 172 2.76 -5.61 -10.61
C LEU A 172 2.32 -4.15 -10.74
N TYR A 173 1.95 -3.78 -11.96
CA TYR A 173 1.73 -2.39 -12.39
C TYR A 173 0.31 -2.14 -12.89
N PRO A 174 -0.08 -0.86 -13.07
CA PRO A 174 -1.41 -0.52 -13.54
C PRO A 174 -1.78 -1.23 -14.85
N TYR A 175 -3.00 -1.74 -14.87
CA TYR A 175 -3.54 -2.52 -15.96
C TYR A 175 -5.05 -2.30 -16.06
N PHE A 176 -5.57 -2.04 -17.26
CA PHE A 176 -6.98 -1.85 -17.51
C PHE A 176 -7.65 -3.15 -17.94
N GLY A 177 -8.78 -3.44 -17.29
CA GLY A 177 -9.79 -4.36 -17.78
C GLY A 177 -9.67 -5.81 -17.30
N GLY A 178 -10.45 -6.63 -17.99
CA GLY A 178 -10.37 -8.07 -18.15
C GLY A 178 -10.55 -8.34 -19.64
N ASP A 179 -11.77 -8.18 -20.15
CA ASP A 179 -12.10 -8.41 -21.56
C ASP A 179 -12.00 -7.15 -22.43
N GLU A 180 -12.28 -5.95 -21.87
CA GLU A 180 -12.20 -4.67 -22.59
C GLU A 180 -10.85 -3.95 -22.38
N THR A 181 -10.40 -3.26 -23.42
CA THR A 181 -9.22 -2.38 -23.38
C THR A 181 -9.60 -0.96 -22.95
N ALA A 182 -8.61 -0.16 -22.55
CA ALA A 182 -8.86 1.21 -22.09
C ALA A 182 -9.58 2.04 -23.18
N PRO A 183 -10.72 2.70 -22.88
CA PRO A 183 -11.50 3.44 -23.88
C PRO A 183 -10.85 4.79 -24.26
N ARG A 184 -9.86 5.23 -23.49
CA ARG A 184 -9.06 6.44 -23.67
C ARG A 184 -7.69 6.23 -23.03
N ASP A 185 -6.77 7.17 -23.22
CA ASP A 185 -5.54 7.21 -22.44
C ASP A 185 -5.90 7.45 -20.96
N ILE A 186 -5.31 6.67 -20.07
CA ILE A 186 -5.52 6.76 -18.62
C ILE A 186 -4.18 6.96 -17.93
N THR A 187 -4.11 7.97 -17.08
CA THR A 187 -2.91 8.37 -16.37
C THR A 187 -3.10 8.20 -14.87
N ILE A 188 -2.13 7.53 -14.25
CA ILE A 188 -2.12 7.23 -12.81
C ILE A 188 -0.73 7.56 -12.28
N THR A 189 -0.67 8.40 -11.25
CA THR A 189 0.60 8.76 -10.60
C THR A 189 0.77 7.94 -9.35
N ILE A 190 1.93 7.31 -9.17
CA ILE A 190 2.28 6.53 -7.98
C ILE A 190 3.61 7.03 -7.41
N LYS A 191 3.65 7.28 -6.10
CA LYS A 191 4.88 7.61 -5.35
C LYS A 191 5.09 6.57 -4.26
N GLU A 192 6.14 5.75 -4.35
CA GLU A 192 6.49 4.82 -3.26
C GLU A 192 6.89 5.63 -2.00
N LEU A 193 6.44 5.18 -0.83
CA LEU A 193 6.80 5.75 0.47
C LEU A 193 7.66 4.71 1.19
N ASN A 194 8.94 5.00 1.41
CA ASN A 194 9.86 4.09 2.11
C ASN A 194 9.59 4.03 3.61
#